data_AF-A0A968C1Y2-F1
#
_entry.id   AF-A0A968C1Y2-F1
#
_cell.length_a   1.000
_cell.length_b   1.000
_cell.length_c   1.000
_cell.angle_alpha   90.00
_cell.angle_beta   90.00
_cell.angle_gamma   90.00
#
_symmetry.space_group_name_H-M   'P 1'
#
loop_
_entity.id
_entity.type
_entity.pdbx_description
1 polymer ?
#
loop_
_entity_poly.entity_id
_entity_poly.type
_entity_poly.pdbx_seq_one_letter_code
_entity_poly.pdbx_strand_id
1 'polypeptide(L)'
;MSSEPLKLELDGRALSFATLDDFAFALSGCTRIAADSVAQLMRLTPSELRREASTIRDVERRFVDLLADALKDPGAVSALLREIDTNLVTEENQWRSIIVAIAGGGHGIEAYTHLAIVKYMQYLAARRDVVKSIYAQRFGAQEPPPQQEAAPDSGAKSTLKFEEEGEPQPDSSRLRFKRLPRGETVHLRTPPDGEVSILLSRHEFQLCTADGPCLTDDNGVNYPLKSGVNAIGRHPDNDVVLGGWYREVSRKHLVIDVSDLANLSLTDLSTHGTFVPGDLLDDSGA
;
A
#
# COMPACT_ATOMS: atom_id res chain seq x y z
N MET A 1 -27.68 -12.24 -29.94
CA MET A 1 -26.94 -11.59 -31.06
C MET A 1 -25.49 -12.01 -30.91
N SER A 2 -24.93 -12.75 -31.86
CA SER A 2 -23.53 -13.19 -31.77
C SER A 2 -22.62 -11.98 -31.94
N SER A 3 -21.89 -11.64 -30.89
CA SER A 3 -20.78 -10.68 -30.92
C SER A 3 -19.70 -11.21 -31.86
N GLU A 4 -19.09 -10.33 -32.64
CA GLU A 4 -17.98 -10.70 -33.53
C GLU A 4 -16.83 -11.29 -32.69
N PRO A 5 -16.16 -12.37 -33.14
CA PRO A 5 -15.09 -12.98 -32.37
C PRO A 5 -13.95 -11.99 -32.11
N LEU A 6 -13.49 -11.91 -30.86
CA LEU A 6 -12.32 -11.12 -30.51
C LEU A 6 -11.09 -11.71 -31.20
N LYS A 7 -10.28 -10.86 -31.83
CA LYS A 7 -8.99 -11.24 -32.42
C LYS A 7 -7.89 -10.41 -31.78
N LEU A 8 -6.89 -11.09 -31.22
CA LEU A 8 -5.72 -10.45 -30.60
C LEU A 8 -4.45 -10.99 -31.26
N GLU A 9 -3.46 -10.14 -31.47
CA GLU A 9 -2.10 -10.58 -31.77
C GLU A 9 -1.26 -10.50 -30.49
N LEU A 10 -0.82 -11.66 -30.00
CA LEU A 10 0.02 -11.79 -28.81
C LEU A 10 1.33 -12.47 -29.20
N ASP A 11 2.46 -11.78 -28.99
CA ASP A 11 3.80 -12.27 -29.29
C ASP A 11 3.94 -12.87 -30.71
N GLY A 12 3.32 -12.22 -31.70
CA GLY A 12 3.33 -12.64 -33.11
C GLY A 12 2.38 -13.80 -33.44
N ARG A 13 1.49 -14.19 -32.53
CA ARG A 13 0.45 -15.20 -32.76
C ARG A 13 -0.93 -14.55 -32.79
N ALA A 14 -1.66 -14.78 -33.88
CA ALA A 14 -3.06 -14.39 -33.98
C ALA A 14 -3.94 -15.40 -33.19
N LEU A 15 -4.59 -14.92 -32.15
CA LEU A 15 -5.54 -15.66 -31.34
C LEU A 15 -6.96 -15.14 -31.61
N SER A 16 -7.93 -16.04 -31.64
CA SER A 16 -9.34 -15.69 -31.82
C SER A 16 -10.21 -16.36 -30.76
N PHE A 17 -11.09 -15.57 -30.17
CA PHE A 17 -12.03 -16.01 -29.12
C PHE A 17 -13.45 -15.81 -29.64
N ALA A 18 -14.21 -16.90 -29.74
CA ALA A 18 -15.56 -16.84 -30.29
C ALA A 18 -16.55 -16.18 -29.31
N THR A 19 -16.27 -16.30 -28.02
CA THR A 19 -17.12 -15.77 -26.95
C THR A 19 -16.29 -15.14 -25.83
N LEU A 20 -16.97 -14.36 -24.97
CA LEU A 20 -16.40 -13.85 -23.73
C LEU A 20 -15.95 -14.98 -22.79
N ASP A 21 -16.67 -16.10 -22.78
CA ASP A 21 -16.34 -17.27 -21.96
C ASP A 21 -15.08 -17.97 -22.44
N ASP A 22 -14.88 -18.10 -23.76
CA ASP A 22 -13.63 -18.64 -24.33
C ASP A 22 -12.43 -17.79 -23.93
N PHE A 23 -12.60 -16.47 -23.96
CA PHE A 23 -11.59 -15.53 -23.53
C PHE A 23 -11.33 -15.61 -22.02
N ALA A 24 -12.38 -15.69 -21.19
CA ALA A 24 -12.28 -15.86 -19.75
C ALA A 24 -11.56 -17.15 -19.37
N PHE A 25 -11.86 -18.24 -20.08
CA PHE A 25 -11.23 -19.54 -19.93
C PHE A 25 -9.73 -19.45 -20.22
N ALA A 26 -9.35 -18.86 -21.36
CA ALA A 26 -7.95 -18.69 -21.74
C ALA A 26 -7.16 -17.87 -20.70
N LEU A 27 -7.72 -16.76 -20.21
CA LEU A 27 -7.06 -15.92 -19.21
C LEU A 27 -6.97 -16.56 -17.82
N SER A 28 -7.78 -17.56 -17.51
CA SER A 28 -7.77 -18.18 -16.18
C SER A 28 -6.47 -18.94 -15.89
N GLY A 29 -5.72 -19.36 -16.92
CA GLY A 29 -4.36 -19.88 -16.75
C GLY A 29 -3.36 -18.79 -16.35
N CYS A 30 -3.54 -17.56 -16.85
CA CYS A 30 -2.63 -16.43 -16.62
C CYS A 30 -2.77 -15.81 -15.23
N THR A 31 -3.81 -16.15 -14.47
CA THR A 31 -4.02 -15.62 -13.11
C THR A 31 -3.15 -16.29 -12.05
N ARG A 32 -2.49 -17.40 -12.39
CA ARG A 32 -1.61 -18.14 -11.49
C ARG A 32 -0.16 -17.69 -11.65
N ILE A 33 0.61 -17.78 -10.59
CA ILE A 33 2.04 -17.43 -10.62
C ILE A 33 2.86 -18.60 -11.11
N ALA A 34 3.79 -18.32 -12.02
CA ALA A 34 4.71 -19.32 -12.52
C ALA A 34 5.63 -19.81 -11.39
N ALA A 35 5.92 -21.12 -11.35
CA ALA A 35 6.80 -21.69 -10.34
C ALA A 35 8.19 -21.01 -10.30
N ASP A 36 8.71 -20.64 -11.47
CA ASP A 36 9.97 -19.91 -11.59
C ASP A 36 9.90 -18.52 -10.95
N SER A 37 8.76 -17.81 -11.09
CA SER A 37 8.53 -16.53 -10.42
C SER A 37 8.45 -16.70 -8.90
N VAL A 38 7.82 -17.76 -8.40
CA VAL A 38 7.83 -18.07 -6.95
C VAL A 38 9.27 -18.31 -6.47
N ALA A 39 10.06 -19.09 -7.22
CA ALA A 39 11.46 -19.35 -6.89
C ALA A 39 12.31 -18.07 -6.89
N GLN A 40 12.04 -17.11 -7.77
CA GLN A 40 12.67 -15.79 -7.77
C GLN A 40 12.26 -14.96 -6.54
N LEU A 41 10.96 -14.90 -6.23
CA LEU A 41 10.46 -14.20 -5.04
C LEU A 41 11.05 -14.77 -3.74
N MET A 42 11.26 -16.09 -3.67
CA MET A 42 11.92 -16.74 -2.53
C MET A 42 13.39 -16.34 -2.33
N ARG A 43 14.05 -15.73 -3.32
CA ARG A 43 15.43 -15.25 -3.20
C ARG A 43 15.52 -13.79 -2.75
N LEU A 44 14.41 -13.05 -2.81
CA LEU A 44 14.36 -11.65 -2.40
C LEU A 44 14.59 -11.50 -0.90
N THR A 45 15.18 -10.37 -0.54
CA THR A 45 15.31 -9.88 0.83
C THR A 45 13.96 -9.35 1.38
N PRO A 46 13.82 -9.15 2.71
CA PRO A 46 12.61 -8.57 3.28
C PRO A 46 12.21 -7.22 2.67
N SER A 47 13.17 -6.32 2.44
CA SER A 47 12.92 -5.00 1.85
C SER A 47 12.47 -5.10 0.40
N GLU A 48 13.05 -6.01 -0.38
CA GLU A 48 12.63 -6.28 -1.76
C GLU A 48 11.22 -6.88 -1.84
N LEU A 49 10.86 -7.81 -0.94
CA LEU A 49 9.50 -8.37 -0.86
C LEU A 49 8.48 -7.30 -0.47
N ARG A 50 8.82 -6.39 0.45
CA ARG A 50 7.97 -5.24 0.82
C ARG A 50 7.79 -4.30 -0.38
N ARG A 51 8.86 -3.98 -1.10
CA ARG A 51 8.82 -3.17 -2.34
C ARG A 51 7.96 -3.82 -3.42
N GLU A 52 8.04 -5.14 -3.59
CA GLU A 52 7.18 -5.88 -4.52
C GLU A 52 5.70 -5.75 -4.12
N ALA A 53 5.37 -5.96 -2.84
CA ALA A 53 4.02 -5.80 -2.32
C ALA A 53 3.47 -4.36 -2.43
N SER A 54 4.34 -3.36 -2.37
CA SER A 54 3.99 -1.95 -2.59
C SER A 54 3.69 -1.67 -4.07
N THR A 55 4.59 -2.12 -4.95
CA THR A 55 4.43 -1.99 -6.40
C THR A 55 3.12 -2.63 -6.88
N ILE A 56 2.80 -3.83 -6.40
CA ILE A 56 1.53 -4.51 -6.70
C ILE A 56 0.34 -3.66 -6.27
N ARG A 57 0.36 -3.09 -5.06
CA ARG A 57 -0.74 -2.25 -4.53
C ARG A 57 -0.94 -0.96 -5.32
N ASP A 58 0.14 -0.33 -5.76
CA ASP A 58 0.07 0.88 -6.58
C ASP A 58 -0.56 0.60 -7.95
N VAL A 59 -0.20 -0.52 -8.56
CA VAL A 59 -0.81 -0.95 -9.82
C VAL A 59 -2.28 -1.30 -9.59
N GLU A 60 -2.62 -2.10 -8.58
CA GLU A 60 -4.00 -2.44 -8.23
C GLU A 60 -4.88 -1.19 -8.10
N ARG A 61 -4.39 -0.15 -7.41
CA ARG A 61 -5.16 1.09 -7.23
C ARG A 61 -5.45 1.80 -8.54
N ARG A 62 -4.47 1.91 -9.45
CA ARG A 62 -4.67 2.54 -10.76
C ARG A 62 -5.76 1.82 -11.57
N PHE A 63 -5.80 0.50 -11.51
CA PHE A 63 -6.84 -0.28 -12.18
C PHE A 63 -8.20 -0.19 -11.48
N VAL A 64 -8.24 -0.08 -10.15
CA VAL A 64 -9.48 0.20 -9.40
C VAL A 64 -10.04 1.58 -9.75
N ASP A 65 -9.20 2.61 -9.77
CA ASP A 65 -9.61 3.97 -10.13
C ASP A 65 -10.13 4.01 -11.58
N LEU A 66 -9.44 3.34 -12.51
CA LEU A 66 -9.92 3.16 -13.88
C LEU A 66 -11.29 2.49 -13.93
N LEU A 67 -11.49 1.38 -13.22
CA LEU A 67 -12.79 0.70 -13.19
C LEU A 67 -13.88 1.58 -12.57
N ALA A 68 -13.55 2.34 -11.53
CA ALA A 68 -14.48 3.28 -10.89
C ALA A 68 -14.90 4.41 -11.84
N ASP A 69 -13.99 4.91 -12.66
CA ASP A 69 -14.31 5.89 -13.70
C ASP A 69 -15.11 5.27 -14.85
N ALA A 70 -14.80 4.04 -15.24
CA ALA A 70 -15.58 3.29 -16.21
C ALA A 70 -17.01 2.96 -15.74
N LEU A 71 -17.30 2.93 -14.43
CA LEU A 71 -18.67 2.80 -13.95
C LEU A 71 -19.53 4.04 -14.31
N LYS A 72 -18.90 5.20 -14.51
CA LYS A 72 -19.59 6.44 -14.91
C LYS A 72 -19.89 6.44 -16.41
N ASP A 73 -19.01 5.85 -17.21
CA ASP A 73 -19.17 5.62 -18.64
C ASP A 73 -18.60 4.25 -19.05
N PRO A 74 -19.44 3.19 -19.11
CA PRO A 74 -18.99 1.84 -19.45
C PRO A 74 -18.38 1.72 -20.84
N GLY A 75 -18.65 2.67 -21.74
CA GLY A 75 -18.05 2.72 -23.08
C GLY A 75 -16.63 3.29 -23.10
N ALA A 76 -16.15 3.85 -21.99
CA ALA A 76 -14.86 4.51 -21.90
C ALA A 76 -13.73 3.61 -21.38
N VAL A 77 -14.01 2.36 -20.97
CA VAL A 77 -13.02 1.47 -20.33
C VAL A 77 -11.75 1.33 -21.19
N SER A 78 -11.93 1.06 -22.48
CA SER A 78 -10.80 0.89 -23.40
C SER A 78 -10.02 2.19 -23.65
N ALA A 79 -10.69 3.35 -23.61
CA ALA A 79 -10.02 4.65 -23.70
C ALA A 79 -9.21 4.96 -22.44
N LEU A 80 -9.80 4.76 -21.25
CA LEU A 80 -9.13 4.93 -19.96
C LEU A 80 -7.94 3.97 -19.82
N LEU A 81 -8.05 2.74 -20.34
CA LEU A 81 -6.96 1.76 -20.31
C LEU A 81 -5.75 2.21 -21.13
N ARG A 82 -5.95 2.97 -22.23
CA ARG A 82 -4.83 3.54 -23.02
C ARG A 82 -4.07 4.62 -22.27
N GLU A 83 -4.67 5.24 -21.25
CA GLU A 83 -4.01 6.25 -20.42
C GLU A 83 -3.10 5.62 -19.35
N ILE A 84 -3.26 4.32 -19.07
CA ILE A 84 -2.36 3.60 -18.16
C ILE A 84 -1.01 3.35 -18.86
N ASP A 85 0.07 3.74 -18.18
CA ASP A 85 1.42 3.37 -18.59
C ASP A 85 1.60 1.85 -18.53
N THR A 86 1.72 1.23 -19.71
CA THR A 86 1.84 -0.22 -19.88
C THR A 86 3.12 -0.81 -19.28
N ASN A 87 4.14 0.00 -18.98
CA ASN A 87 5.34 -0.45 -18.27
C ASN A 87 5.05 -0.87 -16.82
N LEU A 88 3.93 -0.40 -16.25
CA LEU A 88 3.45 -0.81 -14.93
C LEU A 88 2.86 -2.23 -14.94
N VAL A 89 2.52 -2.75 -16.12
CA VAL A 89 2.01 -4.11 -16.29
C VAL A 89 3.19 -5.07 -16.42
N THR A 90 3.15 -6.18 -15.69
CA THR A 90 4.20 -7.21 -15.76
C THR A 90 4.17 -7.96 -17.09
N GLU A 91 5.33 -8.45 -17.55
CA GLU A 91 5.42 -9.38 -18.68
C GLU A 91 5.11 -10.83 -18.30
N GLU A 92 5.03 -11.13 -16.99
CA GLU A 92 4.67 -12.48 -16.55
C GLU A 92 3.31 -12.87 -17.13
N ASN A 93 3.22 -14.10 -17.62
CA ASN A 93 2.02 -14.64 -18.28
C ASN A 93 1.50 -13.77 -19.43
N GLN A 94 2.38 -12.98 -20.09
CA GLN A 94 2.06 -12.10 -21.21
C GLN A 94 1.07 -10.97 -20.84
N TRP A 95 0.95 -10.61 -19.56
CA TRP A 95 -0.02 -9.61 -19.12
C TRP A 95 0.13 -8.28 -19.84
N ARG A 96 1.37 -7.81 -20.05
CA ARG A 96 1.61 -6.57 -20.80
C ARG A 96 1.12 -6.68 -22.24
N SER A 97 1.52 -7.73 -22.97
CA SER A 97 1.04 -7.98 -24.34
C SER A 97 -0.48 -8.06 -24.41
N ILE A 98 -1.13 -8.73 -23.46
CA ILE A 98 -2.61 -8.83 -23.38
C ILE A 98 -3.25 -7.46 -23.19
N ILE A 99 -2.78 -6.67 -22.22
CA ILE A 99 -3.34 -5.35 -21.91
C ILE A 99 -3.14 -4.38 -23.09
N VAL A 100 -1.95 -4.40 -23.72
CA VAL A 100 -1.66 -3.57 -24.91
C VAL A 100 -2.60 -3.94 -26.07
N ALA A 101 -2.73 -5.24 -26.37
CA ALA A 101 -3.55 -5.71 -27.49
C ALA A 101 -5.03 -5.33 -27.32
N ILE A 102 -5.54 -5.41 -26.08
CA ILE A 102 -6.93 -5.10 -25.76
C ILE A 102 -7.16 -3.59 -25.72
N ALA A 103 -6.25 -2.82 -25.14
CA ALA A 103 -6.33 -1.36 -25.18
C ALA A 103 -6.34 -0.84 -26.62
N GLY A 104 -5.56 -1.46 -27.52
CA GLY A 104 -5.50 -1.12 -28.94
C GLY A 104 -6.72 -1.55 -29.77
N GLY A 105 -7.65 -2.33 -29.22
CA GLY A 105 -8.78 -2.87 -29.97
C GLY A 105 -9.85 -1.83 -30.35
N GLY A 106 -10.65 -2.19 -31.35
CA GLY A 106 -11.71 -1.35 -31.92
C GLY A 106 -13.02 -1.34 -31.10
N HIS A 107 -14.09 -0.80 -31.67
CA HIS A 107 -15.39 -0.76 -30.99
C HIS A 107 -15.95 -2.15 -30.70
N GLY A 108 -16.66 -2.30 -29.58
CA GLY A 108 -17.40 -3.52 -29.23
C GLY A 108 -16.62 -4.54 -28.38
N ILE A 109 -15.40 -4.21 -27.94
CA ILE A 109 -14.60 -5.10 -27.10
C ILE A 109 -14.67 -4.78 -25.60
N GLU A 110 -15.47 -3.80 -25.16
CA GLU A 110 -15.47 -3.30 -23.77
C GLU A 110 -15.69 -4.40 -22.73
N ALA A 111 -16.54 -5.40 -23.04
CA ALA A 111 -16.73 -6.55 -22.17
C ALA A 111 -15.45 -7.40 -22.01
N TYR A 112 -14.69 -7.57 -23.09
CA TYR A 112 -13.39 -8.25 -23.07
C TYR A 112 -12.35 -7.40 -22.33
N THR A 113 -12.34 -6.07 -22.53
CA THR A 113 -11.48 -5.13 -21.81
C THR A 113 -11.70 -5.19 -20.30
N HIS A 114 -12.96 -5.08 -19.88
CA HIS A 114 -13.34 -5.18 -18.48
C HIS A 114 -12.93 -6.54 -17.88
N LEU A 115 -13.20 -7.63 -18.59
CA LEU A 115 -12.81 -8.97 -18.15
C LEU A 115 -11.29 -9.13 -18.01
N ALA A 116 -10.51 -8.62 -18.96
CA ALA A 116 -9.04 -8.68 -18.91
C ALA A 116 -8.48 -7.91 -17.70
N ILE A 117 -9.02 -6.72 -17.42
CA ILE A 117 -8.66 -5.94 -16.23
C ILE A 117 -8.98 -6.72 -14.96
N VAL A 118 -10.18 -7.30 -14.85
CA VAL A 118 -10.57 -8.11 -13.68
C VAL A 118 -9.63 -9.32 -13.50
N LYS A 119 -9.31 -10.03 -14.59
CA LYS A 119 -8.37 -11.17 -14.55
C LYS A 119 -6.96 -10.74 -14.18
N TYR A 120 -6.50 -9.58 -14.64
CA TYR A 120 -5.21 -9.02 -14.23
C TYR A 120 -5.19 -8.65 -12.74
N MET A 121 -6.26 -8.05 -12.21
CA MET A 121 -6.37 -7.80 -10.76
C MET A 121 -6.40 -9.10 -9.94
N GLN A 122 -7.01 -10.18 -10.44
CA GLN A 122 -6.94 -11.50 -9.80
C GLN A 122 -5.51 -12.04 -9.76
N TYR A 123 -4.74 -11.85 -10.83
CA TYR A 123 -3.32 -12.17 -10.86
C TYR A 123 -2.52 -11.36 -9.82
N LEU A 124 -2.74 -10.03 -9.76
CA LEU A 124 -2.07 -9.16 -8.79
C LEU A 124 -2.36 -9.58 -7.35
N ALA A 125 -3.61 -9.93 -7.05
CA ALA A 125 -4.01 -10.43 -5.74
C ALA A 125 -3.29 -11.75 -5.41
N ALA A 126 -3.26 -12.71 -6.34
CA ALA A 126 -2.52 -13.96 -6.16
C ALA A 126 -1.03 -13.72 -5.90
N ARG A 127 -0.41 -12.72 -6.57
CA ARG A 127 0.98 -12.32 -6.36
C ARG A 127 1.25 -11.74 -5.01
N ARG A 128 0.39 -10.82 -4.59
CA ARG A 128 0.45 -10.25 -3.25
C ARG A 128 0.38 -11.33 -2.17
N ASP A 129 -0.48 -12.33 -2.35
CA ASP A 129 -0.66 -13.40 -1.37
C ASP A 129 0.56 -14.33 -1.31
N VAL A 130 1.19 -14.65 -2.46
CA VAL A 130 2.47 -15.37 -2.50
C VAL A 130 3.57 -14.57 -1.80
N VAL A 131 3.70 -13.28 -2.09
CA VAL A 131 4.70 -12.40 -1.44
C VAL A 131 4.50 -12.36 0.07
N LYS A 132 3.25 -12.17 0.53
CA LYS A 132 2.89 -12.21 1.96
C LYS A 132 3.23 -13.56 2.60
N SER A 133 2.93 -14.66 1.91
CA SER A 133 3.20 -16.02 2.39
C SER A 133 4.70 -16.27 2.54
N ILE A 134 5.51 -15.91 1.52
CA ILE A 134 6.97 -16.01 1.57
C ILE A 134 7.52 -15.18 2.73
N TYR A 135 7.02 -13.95 2.90
CA TYR A 135 7.44 -13.08 3.99
C TYR A 135 7.14 -13.71 5.36
N ALA A 136 5.91 -14.16 5.59
CA ALA A 136 5.49 -14.79 6.84
C ALA A 136 6.27 -16.09 7.14
N GLN A 137 6.54 -16.91 6.13
CA GLN A 137 7.28 -18.17 6.30
C GLN A 137 8.76 -17.97 6.60
N ARG A 138 9.41 -16.99 5.96
CA ARG A 138 10.86 -16.78 6.07
C ARG A 138 11.25 -15.81 7.18
N PHE A 139 10.37 -14.86 7.48
CA PHE A 139 10.67 -13.74 8.38
C PHE A 139 9.60 -13.54 9.46
N GLY A 140 8.43 -14.18 9.35
CA GLY A 140 7.32 -14.04 10.30
C GLY A 140 7.53 -14.68 11.68
N ALA A 141 8.67 -15.33 11.93
CA ALA A 141 9.10 -15.72 13.28
C ALA A 141 9.97 -14.65 13.98
N GLN A 142 10.34 -13.58 13.28
CA GLN A 142 11.09 -12.44 13.83
C GLN A 142 10.21 -11.21 14.16
N GLU A 143 8.92 -11.23 13.82
CA GLU A 143 7.90 -10.25 14.24
C GLU A 143 6.53 -10.94 14.39
N PRO A 144 5.72 -10.67 15.42
CA PRO A 144 4.40 -11.27 15.56
C PRO A 144 3.45 -10.75 14.45
N PRO A 145 2.57 -11.60 13.90
CA PRO A 145 1.82 -11.27 12.70
C PRO A 145 0.65 -10.29 12.95
N PRO A 146 0.37 -9.36 12.03
CA PRO A 146 -0.85 -8.57 12.02
C PRO A 146 -2.04 -9.46 11.63
N GLN A 147 -3.02 -9.58 12.53
CA GLN A 147 -4.28 -10.29 12.24
C GLN A 147 -5.11 -9.48 11.25
N GLN A 148 -5.31 -10.06 10.06
CA GLN A 148 -6.25 -9.59 9.05
C GLN A 148 -7.67 -10.02 9.45
N GLU A 149 -8.58 -9.05 9.46
CA GLU A 149 -10.03 -9.24 9.62
C GLU A 149 -10.59 -10.22 8.59
N ALA A 150 -11.33 -11.23 9.07
CA ALA A 150 -12.30 -11.95 8.28
C ALA A 150 -13.68 -11.27 8.45
N ALA A 151 -14.30 -10.88 7.34
CA ALA A 151 -15.70 -10.47 7.27
C ALA A 151 -16.60 -11.70 6.92
N PRO A 152 -17.92 -11.55 6.77
CA PRO A 152 -18.93 -11.64 7.83
C PRO A 152 -19.92 -12.80 7.59
N ASP A 153 -20.53 -13.41 8.61
CA ASP A 153 -21.86 -14.03 8.42
C ASP A 153 -22.69 -14.26 9.69
N SER A 154 -23.99 -14.04 9.50
CA SER A 154 -25.17 -14.63 10.15
C SER A 154 -25.46 -14.33 11.64
N GLY A 155 -26.37 -13.37 11.82
CA GLY A 155 -27.74 -13.66 12.25
C GLY A 155 -28.00 -14.45 13.56
N ALA A 156 -28.58 -13.71 14.52
CA ALA A 156 -29.66 -14.09 15.44
C ALA A 156 -29.32 -14.41 16.92
N LYS A 157 -29.64 -13.40 17.75
CA LYS A 157 -30.41 -13.43 19.01
C LYS A 157 -30.07 -14.50 20.06
N SER A 158 -29.61 -14.07 21.23
CA SER A 158 -30.43 -14.17 22.44
C SER A 158 -29.86 -13.33 23.60
N THR A 159 -30.78 -12.61 24.23
CA THR A 159 -30.69 -11.77 25.42
C THR A 159 -30.20 -12.55 26.65
N LEU A 160 -29.40 -11.92 27.53
CA LEU A 160 -29.59 -11.90 29.00
C LEU A 160 -28.56 -10.97 29.67
N LYS A 161 -29.07 -10.15 30.59
CA LYS A 161 -28.43 -9.06 31.34
C LYS A 161 -27.62 -9.63 32.53
N PHE A 162 -26.54 -8.97 32.94
CA PHE A 162 -26.40 -8.30 34.26
C PHE A 162 -25.04 -7.57 34.39
N GLU A 163 -25.04 -6.60 35.31
CA GLU A 163 -24.03 -5.59 35.70
C GLU A 163 -22.58 -6.08 35.84
N GLU A 164 -21.62 -5.24 35.48
CA GLU A 164 -20.52 -4.86 36.38
C GLU A 164 -19.72 -3.67 35.83
N GLU A 165 -19.39 -2.75 36.73
CA GLU A 165 -18.41 -1.68 36.52
C GLU A 165 -17.06 -2.31 36.14
N GLY A 166 -16.48 -1.81 35.05
CA GLY A 166 -15.14 -2.18 34.63
C GLY A 166 -14.76 -1.31 33.45
N GLU A 167 -13.96 -0.28 33.71
CA GLU A 167 -13.29 0.50 32.69
C GLU A 167 -12.63 -0.44 31.66
N PRO A 168 -12.68 -0.14 30.35
CA PRO A 168 -11.96 -0.94 29.37
C PRO A 168 -10.46 -0.80 29.65
N GLN A 169 -9.88 -1.86 30.23
CA GLN A 169 -8.46 -1.97 30.48
C GLN A 169 -7.71 -1.87 29.13
N PRO A 170 -6.68 -1.03 29.03
CA PRO A 170 -6.09 -0.61 27.77
C PRO A 170 -5.26 -1.72 27.12
N ASP A 171 -5.46 -1.87 25.82
CA ASP A 171 -4.70 -2.70 24.91
C ASP A 171 -3.19 -2.43 25.06
N SER A 172 -2.44 -3.44 25.51
CA SER A 172 -1.11 -3.29 26.07
C SER A 172 0.01 -2.88 25.09
N SER A 173 -0.29 -2.76 23.80
CA SER A 173 0.63 -2.27 22.75
C SER A 173 0.49 -0.77 22.45
N ARG A 174 -0.63 -0.14 22.84
CA ARG A 174 -0.75 1.34 22.85
C ARG A 174 -0.03 1.99 24.05
N LEU A 175 0.41 1.19 25.02
CA LEU A 175 1.00 1.67 26.27
C LEU A 175 2.41 2.28 26.13
N ARG A 176 3.08 2.16 24.97
CA ARG A 176 4.44 2.71 24.78
C ARG A 176 4.50 3.97 23.94
N PHE A 177 3.52 4.24 23.08
CA PHE A 177 3.52 5.46 22.29
C PHE A 177 2.75 6.57 23.01
N LYS A 178 3.43 7.65 23.35
CA LYS A 178 2.82 8.86 23.90
C LYS A 178 2.49 9.81 22.76
N ARG A 179 1.28 10.36 22.81
CA ARG A 179 0.84 11.40 21.88
C ARG A 179 1.59 12.69 22.19
N LEU A 180 2.12 13.36 21.17
CA LEU A 180 2.71 14.68 21.32
C LEU A 180 1.63 15.74 21.57
N PRO A 181 1.88 16.73 22.43
CA PRO A 181 1.03 17.91 22.57
C PRO A 181 1.00 18.69 21.25
N ARG A 182 -0.20 19.05 20.82
CA ARG A 182 -0.39 19.76 19.55
C ARG A 182 0.08 21.21 19.68
N GLY A 183 1.00 21.62 18.81
CA GLY A 183 1.53 22.97 18.72
C GLY A 183 2.69 23.27 19.67
N GLU A 184 3.05 22.32 20.55
CA GLU A 184 4.20 22.42 21.45
C GLU A 184 5.37 21.64 20.88
N THR A 185 6.59 22.17 21.10
CA THR A 185 7.82 21.49 20.71
C THR A 185 8.26 20.57 21.83
N VAL A 186 8.47 19.30 21.49
CA VAL A 186 8.95 18.27 22.40
C VAL A 186 10.30 17.76 21.93
N HIS A 187 11.20 17.49 22.87
CA HIS A 187 12.51 16.93 22.59
C HIS A 187 12.48 15.41 22.72
N LEU A 188 13.02 14.76 21.69
CA LEU A 188 13.08 13.31 21.55
C LEU A 188 14.55 12.90 21.50
N ARG A 189 14.97 12.11 22.48
CA ARG A 189 16.31 11.52 22.49
C ARG A 189 16.38 10.42 21.44
N THR A 190 17.38 10.51 20.57
CA THR A 190 17.63 9.48 19.57
C THR A 190 18.45 8.35 20.19
N PRO A 191 18.04 7.09 20.04
CA PRO A 191 18.82 5.96 20.52
C PRO A 191 20.13 5.79 19.74
N PRO A 192 21.10 5.00 20.26
CA PRO A 192 22.45 4.90 19.69
C PRO A 192 22.52 4.29 18.28
N ASP A 193 21.51 3.50 17.90
CA ASP A 193 21.32 2.96 16.55
C ASP A 193 20.77 4.00 15.58
N GLY A 194 20.36 5.18 16.07
CA GLY A 194 19.89 6.29 15.26
C GLY A 194 18.48 6.10 14.71
N GLU A 195 17.73 5.10 15.18
CA GLU A 195 16.42 4.74 14.63
C GLU A 195 15.30 4.96 15.63
N VAL A 196 14.30 5.77 15.27
CA VAL A 196 13.11 6.02 16.10
C VAL A 196 11.84 5.71 15.33
N SER A 197 11.06 4.74 15.80
CA SER A 197 9.70 4.52 15.27
C SER A 197 8.77 5.62 15.80
N ILE A 198 8.02 6.27 14.92
CA ILE A 198 7.00 7.28 15.23
C ILE A 198 5.71 6.95 14.48
N LEU A 199 4.58 7.43 14.98
CA LEU A 199 3.29 7.34 14.31
C LEU A 199 2.83 8.72 13.87
N LEU A 200 2.54 8.88 12.58
CA LEU A 200 1.78 10.01 12.06
C LEU A 200 0.33 9.56 11.87
N SER A 201 -0.58 10.04 12.74
CA SER A 201 -1.91 9.44 12.93
C SER A 201 -1.81 7.96 13.35
N ARG A 202 -2.04 7.04 12.41
CA ARG A 202 -1.99 5.57 12.60
C ARG A 202 -0.92 4.89 11.76
N HIS A 203 -0.15 5.68 11.01
CA HIS A 203 0.83 5.19 10.05
C HIS A 203 2.20 5.21 10.70
N GLU A 204 2.90 4.09 10.64
CA GLU A 204 4.23 3.96 11.20
C GLU A 204 5.28 4.52 10.25
N PHE A 205 6.20 5.28 10.82
CA PHE A 205 7.37 5.82 10.14
C PHE A 205 8.58 5.59 11.02
N GLN A 206 9.72 5.41 10.38
CA GLN A 206 11.01 5.28 11.05
C GLN A 206 11.85 6.51 10.75
N LEU A 207 12.27 7.22 11.79
CA LEU A 207 13.17 8.34 11.70
C LEU A 207 14.59 7.83 11.91
N CYS A 208 15.39 7.86 10.84
CA CYS A 208 16.78 7.46 10.85
C CYS A 208 17.66 8.72 10.92
N THR A 209 18.60 8.77 11.87
CA THR A 209 19.58 9.86 12.00
C THR A 209 21.01 9.41 11.68
N ALA A 210 21.27 8.10 11.66
CA ALA A 210 22.54 7.52 11.24
C ALA A 210 22.69 7.56 9.71
N ASP A 211 23.89 7.90 9.23
CA ASP A 211 24.25 7.92 7.80
C ASP A 211 23.30 8.71 6.88
N GLY A 212 22.88 9.89 7.34
CA GLY A 212 22.06 10.85 6.59
C GLY A 212 20.60 10.84 7.08
N PRO A 213 20.11 11.95 7.67
CA PRO A 213 18.80 11.93 8.31
C PRO A 213 17.70 11.73 7.27
N CYS A 214 16.83 10.75 7.52
CA CYS A 214 15.68 10.49 6.66
C CYS A 214 14.48 9.99 7.47
N LEU A 215 13.29 10.24 6.93
CA LEU A 215 12.06 9.61 7.38
C LEU A 215 11.76 8.47 6.42
N THR A 216 11.54 7.27 6.93
CA THR A 216 11.18 6.09 6.14
C THR A 216 9.75 5.71 6.48
N ASP A 217 8.92 5.49 5.47
CA ASP A 217 7.53 5.08 5.70
C ASP A 217 7.34 3.56 5.77
N ASP A 218 6.12 3.13 6.09
CA ASP A 218 5.72 1.72 6.14
C ASP A 218 5.87 0.97 4.78
N ASN A 219 6.11 1.70 3.69
CA ASN A 219 6.38 1.17 2.35
C ASN A 219 7.87 1.18 2.00
N GLY A 220 8.75 1.62 2.92
CA GLY A 220 10.19 1.72 2.72
C GLY A 220 10.61 2.87 1.81
N VAL A 221 9.75 3.87 1.61
CA VAL A 221 10.12 5.09 0.90
C VAL A 221 10.92 5.97 1.85
N ASN A 222 12.16 6.27 1.48
CA ASN A 222 13.04 7.15 2.23
C ASN A 222 12.84 8.59 1.76
N TYR A 223 12.38 9.44 2.67
CA TYR A 223 12.26 10.87 2.50
C TYR A 223 13.49 11.53 3.17
N PRO A 224 14.47 12.01 2.39
CA PRO A 224 15.65 12.65 2.96
C PRO A 224 15.25 13.93 3.69
N LEU A 225 15.80 14.12 4.89
CA LEU A 225 15.63 15.33 5.69
C LEU A 225 16.82 16.25 5.42
N LYS A 226 16.54 17.54 5.17
CA LYS A 226 17.59 18.56 5.11
C LYS A 226 18.06 18.88 6.52
N SER A 227 19.29 19.37 6.66
CA SER A 227 19.76 19.93 7.92
C SER A 227 18.83 21.05 8.40
N GLY A 228 18.53 21.09 9.70
CA GLY A 228 17.61 22.08 10.28
C GLY A 228 16.15 21.62 10.29
N VAL A 229 15.25 22.57 10.07
CA VAL A 229 13.81 22.36 10.21
C VAL A 229 13.19 21.78 8.93
N ASN A 230 12.41 20.71 9.09
CA ASN A 230 11.70 19.99 8.04
C ASN A 230 10.20 19.96 8.36
N ALA A 231 9.37 20.50 7.46
CA ALA A 231 7.93 20.30 7.51
C ALA A 231 7.54 18.99 6.81
N ILE A 232 6.68 18.20 7.44
CA ILE A 232 6.19 16.90 6.95
C ILE A 232 4.67 16.95 6.83
N GLY A 233 4.14 16.48 5.71
CA GLY A 233 2.70 16.32 5.52
C GLY A 233 2.32 16.01 4.08
N ARG A 234 1.01 15.94 3.80
CA ARG A 234 0.51 15.66 2.43
C ARG A 234 0.59 16.84 1.46
N HIS A 235 0.68 18.07 1.95
CA HIS A 235 0.67 19.25 1.08
C HIS A 235 1.99 19.37 0.33
N PRO A 236 2.00 19.79 -0.95
CA PRO A 236 3.22 19.96 -1.73
C PRO A 236 4.19 21.03 -1.19
N ASP A 237 3.71 21.95 -0.36
CA ASP A 237 4.54 23.01 0.25
C ASP A 237 5.40 22.53 1.43
N ASN A 238 5.33 21.24 1.80
CA ASN A 238 6.17 20.66 2.84
C ASN A 238 7.54 20.28 2.27
N ASP A 239 8.55 20.23 3.14
CA ASP A 239 9.88 19.73 2.76
C ASP A 239 9.85 18.22 2.47
N VAL A 240 9.08 17.49 3.28
CA VAL A 240 8.77 16.07 3.06
C VAL A 240 7.29 15.94 2.73
N VAL A 241 7.03 15.65 1.45
CA VAL A 241 5.68 15.44 0.92
C VAL A 241 5.34 13.96 0.98
N LEU A 242 4.45 13.62 1.89
CA LEU A 242 3.96 12.25 2.05
C LEU A 242 2.94 11.92 0.97
N GLY A 243 3.04 10.71 0.43
CA GLY A 243 2.18 10.24 -0.66
C GLY A 243 0.68 10.35 -0.37
N GLY A 244 -0.12 10.49 -1.44
CA GLY A 244 -1.57 10.70 -1.35
C GLY A 244 -2.34 9.58 -0.63
N TRP A 245 -1.72 8.43 -0.37
CA TRP A 245 -2.28 7.28 0.34
C TRP A 245 -2.42 7.47 1.86
N TYR A 246 -1.63 8.36 2.47
CA TYR A 246 -1.75 8.68 3.90
C TYR A 246 -2.89 9.68 4.16
N ARG A 247 -4.15 9.30 3.90
CA ARG A 247 -5.31 10.21 3.98
C ARG A 247 -5.50 10.83 5.37
N GLU A 248 -5.16 10.10 6.42
CA GLU A 248 -5.30 10.54 7.81
C GLU A 248 -4.18 11.48 8.27
N VAL A 249 -3.06 11.52 7.54
CA VAL A 249 -1.99 12.46 7.81
C VAL A 249 -2.43 13.85 7.36
N SER A 250 -2.40 14.86 8.23
CA SER A 250 -2.73 16.24 7.87
C SER A 250 -1.88 16.82 6.73
N ARG A 251 -2.45 17.85 6.05
CA ARG A 251 -1.75 18.62 5.00
C ARG A 251 -0.39 19.16 5.47
N LYS A 252 -0.32 19.66 6.70
CA LYS A 252 0.90 19.94 7.44
C LYS A 252 0.76 19.20 8.77
N HIS A 253 1.57 18.18 9.00
CA HIS A 253 1.35 17.20 10.07
C HIS A 253 2.34 17.38 11.20
N LEU A 254 3.63 17.40 10.88
CA LEU A 254 4.72 17.40 11.85
C LEU A 254 5.80 18.36 11.35
N VAL A 255 6.45 19.04 12.29
CA VAL A 255 7.71 19.74 12.03
C VAL A 255 8.80 19.06 12.85
N ILE A 256 9.92 18.73 12.22
CA ILE A 256 11.08 18.13 12.88
C ILE A 256 12.29 19.01 12.64
N ASP A 257 12.99 19.38 13.71
CA ASP A 257 14.33 19.97 13.63
C ASP A 257 15.37 18.88 13.86
N VAL A 258 16.21 18.65 12.84
CA VAL A 258 17.31 17.69 12.85
C VAL A 258 18.69 18.36 13.00
N SER A 259 18.74 19.59 13.53
CA SER A 259 20.02 20.29 13.81
C SER A 259 20.88 19.56 14.85
N ASP A 260 20.25 18.89 15.81
CA ASP A 260 20.89 17.99 16.77
C ASP A 260 20.36 16.56 16.56
N LEU A 261 21.17 15.69 15.97
CA LEU A 261 20.80 14.32 15.65
C LEU A 261 20.65 13.43 16.90
N ALA A 262 21.19 13.86 18.04
CA ALA A 262 21.03 13.16 19.32
C ALA A 262 19.74 13.59 20.05
N ASN A 263 19.29 14.83 19.84
CA ASN A 263 18.08 15.38 20.47
C ASN A 263 17.22 16.10 19.44
N LEU A 264 16.28 15.37 18.86
CA LEU A 264 15.39 15.87 17.83
C LEU A 264 14.30 16.74 18.45
N SER A 265 13.94 17.85 17.79
CA SER A 265 12.82 18.68 18.24
C SER A 265 11.60 18.46 17.34
N LEU A 266 10.50 18.00 17.90
CA LEU A 266 9.28 17.64 17.18
C LEU A 266 8.12 18.56 17.59
N THR A 267 7.38 19.10 16.62
CA THR A 267 6.17 19.90 16.86
C THR A 267 4.98 19.30 16.09
N ASP A 268 4.02 18.73 16.81
CA ASP A 268 2.81 18.17 16.19
C ASP A 268 1.84 19.28 15.75
N LEU A 269 1.51 19.33 14.46
CA LEU A 269 0.52 20.27 13.90
C LEU A 269 -0.76 19.56 13.44
N SER A 270 -0.82 18.24 13.63
CA SER A 270 -1.82 17.39 13.01
C SER A 270 -3.20 17.46 13.66
N THR A 271 -4.18 16.96 12.93
CA THR A 271 -5.55 16.74 13.43
C THR A 271 -5.66 15.43 14.20
N HIS A 272 -5.01 14.38 13.67
CA HIS A 272 -5.12 13.01 14.20
C HIS A 272 -4.00 12.60 15.16
N GLY A 273 -3.09 13.51 15.47
CA GLY A 273 -1.99 13.32 16.42
C GLY A 273 -0.73 12.71 15.79
N THR A 274 0.40 13.12 16.35
CA THR A 274 1.69 12.42 16.22
C THR A 274 1.96 11.66 17.51
N PHE A 275 2.49 10.44 17.42
CA PHE A 275 2.81 9.62 18.59
C PHE A 275 4.26 9.13 18.51
N VAL A 276 4.94 9.12 19.64
CA VAL A 276 6.35 8.71 19.74
C VAL A 276 6.57 7.79 20.94
N PRO A 277 7.62 6.95 20.96
CA PRO A 277 7.94 6.09 22.09
C PRO A 277 8.17 6.94 23.35
N GLY A 278 7.40 6.67 24.39
CA GLY A 278 7.34 7.51 25.58
C GLY A 278 8.58 7.46 26.47
N ASP A 279 9.45 6.49 26.25
CA ASP A 279 10.77 6.30 26.87
C ASP A 279 11.87 7.15 26.23
N LEU A 280 11.63 7.63 25.00
CA LEU A 280 12.53 8.54 24.28
C LEU A 280 12.19 10.02 24.49
N LEU A 281 11.04 10.30 25.12
CA LEU A 281 10.68 11.66 25.48
C LEU A 281 11.55 12.16 26.63
N ASP A 282 12.08 13.36 26.48
CA ASP A 282 12.69 14.05 27.61
C ASP A 282 11.62 14.47 28.62
N ASP A 283 11.69 13.92 29.84
CA ASP A 283 10.95 14.40 31.02
C ASP A 283 11.48 15.76 31.52
N SER A 284 11.83 16.66 30.61
CA SER A 284 12.18 18.05 30.93
C SER A 284 10.91 18.90 30.90
N GLY A 285 10.06 18.66 31.89
CA GLY A 285 8.77 19.32 32.09
C GLY A 285 8.29 19.25 33.53
N ALA A 286 9.13 19.73 34.45
CA ALA A 286 8.72 20.27 35.75
C ALA A 286 9.04 21.77 35.76
#